data_AF-A0A556QWW6-F1
#
_entry.id   AF-A0A556QWW6-F1
#
_cell.length_a   1.000
_cell.length_b   1.000
_cell.length_c   1.000
_cell.angle_alpha   90.00
_cell.angle_beta   90.00
_cell.angle_gamma   90.00
#
_symmetry.space_group_name_H-M   'P 1'
#
loop_
_entity.id
_entity.type
_entity.pdbx_description
1 polymer ?
#
loop_
_entity_poly.entity_id
_entity_poly.type
_entity_poly.pdbx_seq_one_letter_code
_entity_poly.pdbx_strand_id
1 'polypeptide(L)'
;MNLKKYSSYIFALLLCCGCFTNKYTDEEREGYYTWNPYKLGEVEPFKLILKPANEIIKFSKKLQDRIPKWCDTGQEKQLYAIWKDFFTQEIQPNITDQLKRTHNTHLLEDYYEQLGKLFKGPTAASEEALISASKALQADTKLIAAFEEAIAKRHAEPENICFIQPILEYQKFLYFILERYAKFDKLEESRYNLVKWKDAERPTGTDLWEKIEEKYKNLLENVQWYSVTVKRDGVKRSVNQESIKKCLMRIDDWAANKDLTYKDLLETIPHGIDLIRKILSEAALEEKEDAKLLKTYLGLFPIVCSEQLKAHW
;
A
#
# COMPACT_ATOMS: atom_id res chain seq x y z
N MET A 1 -2.87 14.51 44.25
CA MET A 1 -2.72 14.78 42.80
C MET A 1 -3.79 15.78 42.40
N ASN A 2 -3.40 16.95 41.89
CA ASN A 2 -4.24 18.15 41.73
C ASN A 2 -5.25 18.00 40.58
N LEU A 3 -6.55 18.00 40.91
CA LEU A 3 -7.71 18.08 40.00
C LEU A 3 -7.96 19.50 39.44
N LYS A 4 -6.97 20.41 39.51
CA LYS A 4 -7.10 21.84 39.15
C LYS A 4 -6.88 22.18 37.67
N LYS A 5 -6.71 21.21 36.76
CA LYS A 5 -6.40 21.48 35.34
C LYS A 5 -7.52 21.25 34.31
N TYR A 6 -8.69 20.75 34.71
CA TYR A 6 -9.75 20.37 33.75
C TYR A 6 -11.17 20.85 34.09
N SER A 7 -11.34 21.80 35.01
CA SER A 7 -12.68 22.30 35.39
C SER A 7 -13.22 23.41 34.49
N SER A 8 -12.41 24.04 33.64
CA SER A 8 -12.85 25.16 32.78
C SER A 8 -13.32 24.73 31.39
N TYR A 9 -12.86 23.60 30.85
CA TYR A 9 -13.23 23.16 29.49
C TYR A 9 -14.61 22.49 29.42
N ILE A 10 -15.02 21.76 30.46
CA ILE A 10 -16.31 21.07 30.49
C ILE A 10 -17.47 22.06 30.73
N PHE A 11 -17.24 23.13 31.52
CA PHE A 11 -18.23 24.18 31.71
C PHE A 11 -18.37 25.12 30.50
N ALA A 12 -17.29 25.36 29.75
CA ALA A 12 -17.35 26.11 28.49
C ALA A 12 -18.10 25.33 27.38
N LEU A 13 -17.99 24.00 27.35
CA LEU A 13 -18.74 23.18 26.40
C LEU A 13 -20.25 23.21 26.68
N LEU A 14 -20.68 23.22 27.95
CA LEU A 14 -22.09 23.24 28.32
C LEU A 14 -22.75 24.63 28.16
N LEU A 15 -22.00 25.72 28.28
CA LEU A 15 -22.50 27.08 28.05
C LEU A 15 -22.57 27.48 26.56
N CYS A 16 -21.83 26.80 25.68
CA CYS A 16 -21.90 27.04 24.23
C CYS A 16 -22.96 26.19 23.51
N CYS A 17 -23.67 25.28 24.19
CA CYS A 17 -24.77 24.50 23.61
C CYS A 17 -26.05 25.32 23.32
N GLY A 18 -26.03 26.65 23.49
CA GLY A 18 -27.21 27.51 23.35
C GLY A 18 -27.36 28.26 22.02
N CYS A 19 -26.36 28.34 21.13
CA CYS A 19 -26.40 29.24 19.96
C CYS A 19 -25.55 28.80 18.75
N PHE A 20 -25.44 27.50 18.44
CA PHE A 20 -24.86 27.09 17.15
C PHE A 20 -25.96 26.91 16.12
N THR A 21 -26.19 27.96 15.32
CA THR A 21 -26.73 27.78 13.97
C THR A 21 -25.76 26.86 13.21
N ASN A 22 -26.23 25.68 12.80
CA ASN A 22 -25.51 24.67 12.00
C ASN A 22 -25.12 25.22 10.61
N LYS A 23 -24.16 26.14 10.54
CA LYS A 23 -23.49 26.49 9.29
C LYS A 23 -22.00 26.30 9.50
N TYR A 24 -21.50 25.15 9.07
CA TYR A 24 -20.08 24.97 8.80
C TYR A 24 -19.61 26.12 7.90
N THR A 25 -18.40 26.63 8.13
CA THR A 25 -17.76 27.50 7.15
C THR A 25 -17.56 26.73 5.84
N ASP A 26 -17.51 27.44 4.71
CA ASP A 26 -17.31 26.80 3.41
C ASP A 26 -15.99 26.01 3.36
N GLU A 27 -14.97 26.43 4.11
CA GLU A 27 -13.69 25.74 4.26
C GLU A 27 -13.80 24.44 5.07
N GLU A 28 -14.54 24.42 6.18
CA GLU A 28 -14.79 23.20 6.95
C GLU A 28 -15.61 22.19 6.15
N ARG A 29 -16.59 22.69 5.39
CA ARG A 29 -17.40 21.88 4.48
C ARG A 29 -16.54 21.28 3.37
N GLU A 30 -15.70 22.09 2.73
CA GLU A 30 -14.72 21.63 1.73
C GLU A 30 -13.80 20.55 2.34
N GLY A 31 -13.23 20.83 3.51
CA GLY A 31 -12.34 19.91 4.22
C GLY A 31 -13.02 18.57 4.57
N TYR A 32 -14.30 18.59 4.95
CA TYR A 32 -15.08 17.39 5.23
C TYR A 32 -15.31 16.54 3.96
N TYR A 33 -15.80 17.15 2.88
CA TYR A 33 -16.15 16.43 1.65
C TYR A 33 -14.95 16.04 0.79
N THR A 34 -13.77 16.62 1.02
CA THR A 34 -12.52 16.25 0.34
C THR A 34 -11.58 15.43 1.21
N TRP A 35 -12.00 15.10 2.45
CA TRP A 35 -11.15 14.35 3.36
C TRP A 35 -10.84 12.96 2.82
N ASN A 36 -9.56 12.63 2.76
CA ASN A 36 -9.07 11.28 2.47
C ASN A 36 -8.80 10.54 3.78
N PRO A 37 -9.60 9.50 4.14
CA PRO A 37 -9.33 8.68 5.32
C PRO A 37 -8.19 7.67 5.12
N TYR A 38 -7.76 7.42 3.89
CA TYR A 38 -6.76 6.43 3.52
C TYR A 38 -5.36 7.02 3.37
N LYS A 39 -5.01 8.00 4.20
CA LYS A 39 -3.69 8.62 4.15
C LYS A 39 -2.61 7.56 4.38
N LEU A 40 -1.55 7.62 3.59
CA LEU A 40 -0.35 6.83 3.82
C LEU A 40 0.13 7.07 5.25
N GLY A 41 0.11 6.02 6.07
CA GLY A 41 0.82 6.02 7.35
C GLY A 41 2.33 6.05 7.12
N GLU A 42 3.11 6.13 8.20
CA GLU A 42 4.53 5.77 8.10
C GLU A 42 4.60 4.37 7.48
N VAL A 43 5.18 4.26 6.28
CA VAL A 43 5.41 2.97 5.65
C VAL A 43 6.24 2.18 6.64
N GLU A 44 5.67 1.12 7.21
CA GLU A 44 6.45 0.17 8.01
C GLU A 44 7.58 -0.25 7.08
N PRO A 45 8.83 0.17 7.32
CA PRO A 45 9.84 0.04 6.30
C PRO A 45 9.97 -1.45 6.01
N PHE A 46 10.53 -1.80 4.87
CA PHE A 46 10.96 -3.17 4.58
C PHE A 46 12.13 -3.59 5.53
N LYS A 47 12.01 -3.37 6.84
CA LYS A 47 12.88 -3.82 7.95
C LYS A 47 13.00 -5.35 8.01
N LEU A 48 12.32 -6.07 7.12
CA LEU A 48 12.59 -7.47 6.88
C LEU A 48 13.98 -7.73 6.29
N ILE A 49 14.66 -6.69 5.78
CA ILE A 49 15.90 -6.85 5.03
C ILE A 49 17.13 -6.95 5.94
N LEU A 50 17.13 -6.36 7.14
CA LEU A 50 18.23 -6.51 8.10
C LEU A 50 17.72 -7.13 9.41
N LYS A 51 17.76 -8.46 9.47
CA LYS A 51 17.51 -9.15 10.74
C LYS A 51 18.73 -9.05 11.64
N PRO A 52 18.58 -8.61 12.92
CA PRO A 52 19.67 -8.71 13.87
C PRO A 52 20.01 -10.18 14.10
N ALA A 53 21.27 -10.47 14.40
CA ALA A 53 21.81 -11.82 14.43
C ALA A 53 21.04 -12.80 15.34
N ASN A 54 20.43 -12.30 16.42
CA ASN A 54 19.59 -13.09 17.33
C ASN A 54 18.26 -13.54 16.70
N GLU A 55 17.77 -12.87 15.65
CA GLU A 55 16.55 -13.24 14.92
C GLU A 55 16.81 -14.24 13.78
N ILE A 56 18.07 -14.54 13.46
CA ILE A 56 18.47 -15.43 12.35
C ILE A 56 18.62 -16.90 12.82
N ILE A 57 18.51 -17.14 14.12
CA ILE A 57 18.73 -18.45 14.73
C ILE A 57 17.69 -19.48 14.22
N LYS A 58 18.18 -20.64 13.77
CA LYS A 58 17.38 -21.77 13.20
C LYS A 58 16.70 -21.43 11.87
N PHE A 59 17.09 -20.34 11.20
CA PHE A 59 16.49 -19.97 9.92
C PHE A 59 16.81 -20.98 8.81
N SER A 60 18.02 -21.55 8.79
CA SER A 60 18.39 -22.66 7.89
C SER A 60 17.47 -23.86 8.04
N LYS A 61 17.18 -24.29 9.28
CA LYS A 61 16.24 -25.39 9.55
C LYS A 61 14.83 -25.02 9.09
N LYS A 62 14.38 -23.79 9.35
CA LYS A 62 13.07 -23.30 8.88
C LYS A 62 12.97 -23.35 7.35
N LEU A 63 14.03 -22.94 6.65
CA LEU A 63 14.12 -23.01 5.20
C LEU A 63 14.12 -24.45 4.70
N GLN A 64 14.90 -25.34 5.31
CA GLN A 64 14.91 -26.78 4.97
C GLN A 64 13.53 -27.43 5.11
N ASP A 65 12.77 -27.08 6.16
CA ASP A 65 11.43 -27.63 6.40
C ASP A 65 10.36 -27.07 5.45
N ARG A 66 10.56 -25.84 4.94
CA ARG A 66 9.54 -25.09 4.19
C ARG A 66 9.76 -25.09 2.68
N ILE A 67 11.01 -25.09 2.20
CA ILE A 67 11.32 -25.10 0.76
C ILE A 67 10.63 -26.27 0.04
N PRO A 68 10.61 -27.52 0.55
CA PRO A 68 9.90 -28.61 -0.11
C PRO A 68 8.39 -28.38 -0.24
N LYS A 69 7.79 -27.58 0.66
CA LYS A 69 6.36 -27.21 0.63
C LYS A 69 6.08 -26.05 -0.31
N TRP A 70 7.10 -25.22 -0.59
CA TRP A 70 7.01 -24.14 -1.56
C TRP A 70 7.14 -24.69 -2.99
N CYS A 71 8.05 -25.62 -3.21
CA CYS A 71 8.30 -26.24 -4.52
C CYS A 71 7.46 -27.52 -4.70
N ASP A 72 6.21 -27.55 -4.22
CA ASP A 72 5.42 -28.79 -4.19
C ASP A 72 4.95 -29.23 -5.57
N THR A 73 4.73 -28.30 -6.51
CA THR A 73 4.40 -28.61 -7.92
C THR A 73 5.62 -28.63 -8.84
N GLY A 74 6.75 -28.05 -8.42
CA GLY A 74 7.98 -27.97 -9.20
C GLY A 74 7.97 -26.89 -10.29
N GLN A 75 6.90 -26.08 -10.37
CA GLN A 75 6.79 -24.94 -11.27
C GLN A 75 7.19 -23.62 -10.60
N GLU A 76 7.37 -23.63 -9.29
CA GLU A 76 7.69 -22.45 -8.50
C GLU A 76 9.15 -22.02 -8.70
N LYS A 77 9.38 -20.70 -8.71
CA LYS A 77 10.73 -20.15 -8.74
C LYS A 77 11.51 -20.57 -7.49
N GLN A 78 12.78 -20.91 -7.70
CA GLN A 78 13.69 -21.20 -6.59
C GLN A 78 13.95 -19.96 -5.75
N LEU A 79 14.10 -20.16 -4.43
CA LEU A 79 14.31 -19.11 -3.45
C LEU A 79 15.43 -18.14 -3.80
N TYR A 80 16.62 -18.64 -4.15
CA TYR A 80 17.72 -17.78 -4.55
C TYR A 80 17.39 -16.89 -5.75
N ALA A 81 16.62 -17.39 -6.73
CA ALA A 81 16.20 -16.60 -7.88
C ALA A 81 15.24 -15.48 -7.48
N ILE A 82 14.23 -15.78 -6.64
CA ILE A 82 13.29 -14.79 -6.10
C ILE A 82 14.04 -13.68 -5.35
N TRP A 83 14.97 -14.05 -4.46
CA TRP A 83 15.81 -13.10 -3.73
C TRP A 83 16.67 -12.26 -4.68
N LYS A 84 17.35 -12.91 -5.64
CA LYS A 84 18.27 -12.23 -6.55
C LYS A 84 17.53 -11.22 -7.43
N ASP A 85 16.35 -11.56 -7.94
CA ASP A 85 15.53 -10.66 -8.75
C ASP A 85 15.12 -9.43 -7.93
N PHE A 86 14.63 -9.64 -6.71
CA PHE A 86 14.29 -8.56 -5.78
C PHE A 86 15.50 -7.68 -5.42
N PHE A 87 16.63 -8.30 -5.08
CA PHE A 87 17.85 -7.57 -4.71
C PHE A 87 18.36 -6.72 -5.88
N THR A 88 18.43 -7.30 -7.08
CA THR A 88 18.99 -6.62 -8.27
C THR A 88 18.09 -5.50 -8.77
N GLN A 89 16.77 -5.65 -8.63
CA GLN A 89 15.81 -4.68 -9.18
C GLN A 89 15.37 -3.60 -8.17
N GLU A 90 15.36 -3.90 -6.86
CA GLU A 90 14.92 -2.95 -5.84
C GLU A 90 16.05 -2.52 -4.91
N ILE A 91 16.77 -3.45 -4.28
CA ILE A 91 17.71 -3.09 -3.19
C ILE A 91 19.02 -2.50 -3.71
N GLN A 92 19.61 -3.11 -4.71
CA GLN A 92 20.88 -2.66 -5.27
C GLN A 92 20.81 -1.25 -5.85
N PRO A 93 19.94 -0.96 -6.85
CA PRO A 93 19.93 0.36 -7.49
C PRO A 93 19.39 1.47 -6.58
N ASN A 94 18.40 1.17 -5.72
CA ASN A 94 17.72 2.20 -4.95
C ASN A 94 18.36 2.47 -3.58
N ILE A 95 19.11 1.51 -3.03
CA ILE A 95 19.70 1.63 -1.68
C ILE A 95 21.21 1.49 -1.74
N THR A 96 21.72 0.32 -2.14
CA THR A 96 23.16 0.02 -2.04
C THR A 96 24.00 0.94 -2.92
N ASP A 97 23.61 1.15 -4.18
CA ASP A 97 24.35 1.99 -5.14
C ASP A 97 24.29 3.48 -4.77
N GLN A 98 23.25 3.91 -4.06
CA GLN A 98 23.19 5.27 -3.50
C GLN A 98 24.16 5.43 -2.34
N LEU A 99 24.15 4.48 -1.39
CA LEU A 99 25.03 4.49 -0.23
C LEU A 99 26.51 4.38 -0.62
N LYS A 100 26.85 3.60 -1.66
CA LYS A 100 28.21 3.46 -2.21
C LYS A 100 28.88 4.78 -2.58
N ARG A 101 28.10 5.82 -2.87
CA ARG A 101 28.62 7.14 -3.26
C ARG A 101 29.15 7.93 -2.07
N THR A 102 28.70 7.61 -0.86
CA THR A 102 28.99 8.39 0.35
C THR A 102 29.53 7.55 1.51
N HIS A 103 29.41 6.22 1.44
CA HIS A 103 29.84 5.28 2.48
C HIS A 103 30.59 4.07 1.89
N ASN A 104 31.45 3.45 2.71
CA ASN A 104 31.95 2.11 2.43
C ASN A 104 30.86 1.08 2.76
N THR A 105 30.31 0.41 1.74
CA THR A 105 29.19 -0.52 1.88
C THR A 105 29.59 -2.00 1.94
N HIS A 106 30.89 -2.32 2.04
CA HIS A 106 31.37 -3.71 2.05
C HIS A 106 30.62 -4.61 3.04
N LEU A 107 30.37 -4.15 4.27
CA LEU A 107 29.66 -4.93 5.29
C LEU A 107 28.18 -5.18 4.93
N LEU A 108 27.55 -4.23 4.24
CA LEU A 108 26.18 -4.36 3.76
C LEU A 108 26.12 -5.36 2.59
N GLU A 109 27.10 -5.29 1.68
CA GLU A 109 27.23 -6.22 0.55
C GLU A 109 27.51 -7.65 1.02
N ASP A 110 28.43 -7.84 1.96
CA ASP A 110 28.72 -9.16 2.56
C ASP A 110 27.46 -9.73 3.22
N TYR A 111 26.71 -8.93 3.98
CA TYR A 111 25.43 -9.36 4.56
C TYR A 111 24.47 -9.91 3.49
N TYR A 112 24.27 -9.18 2.39
CA TYR A 112 23.39 -9.60 1.30
C TYR A 112 23.91 -10.82 0.53
N GLU A 113 25.23 -10.93 0.37
CA GLU A 113 25.86 -12.09 -0.23
C GLU A 113 25.64 -13.34 0.63
N GLN A 114 25.87 -13.26 1.95
CA GLN A 114 25.62 -14.37 2.86
C GLN A 114 24.14 -14.75 2.93
N LEU A 115 23.23 -13.76 2.89
CA LEU A 115 21.79 -14.01 2.81
C LEU A 115 21.43 -14.78 1.53
N GLY A 116 21.99 -14.38 0.39
CA GLY A 116 21.84 -15.08 -0.88
C GLY A 116 22.39 -16.52 -0.84
N LYS A 117 23.54 -16.74 -0.18
CA LYS A 117 24.11 -18.09 0.01
C LYS A 117 23.19 -18.97 0.86
N LEU A 118 22.64 -18.44 1.95
CA LEU A 118 21.68 -19.17 2.80
C LEU A 118 20.43 -19.57 2.02
N PHE A 119 19.94 -18.69 1.16
CA PHE A 119 18.82 -18.94 0.25
C PHE A 119 19.13 -19.93 -0.87
N LYS A 120 20.38 -20.01 -1.31
CA LYS A 120 20.85 -20.98 -2.31
C LYS A 120 21.05 -22.38 -1.72
N GLY A 121 21.50 -22.46 -0.47
CA GLY A 121 21.80 -23.71 0.21
C GLY A 121 21.66 -23.56 1.72
N PRO A 122 20.46 -23.82 2.29
CA PRO A 122 20.21 -23.58 3.71
C PRO A 122 20.91 -24.64 4.55
N THR A 123 22.07 -24.29 5.10
CA THR A 123 22.88 -25.12 5.98
C THR A 123 23.22 -24.37 7.27
N ALA A 124 23.63 -25.10 8.31
CA ALA A 124 24.14 -24.48 9.54
C ALA A 124 25.34 -23.55 9.26
N ALA A 125 26.24 -23.95 8.35
CA ALA A 125 27.40 -23.14 7.97
C ALA A 125 27.00 -21.82 7.27
N SER A 126 26.04 -21.85 6.34
CA SER A 126 25.54 -20.62 5.70
C SER A 126 24.76 -19.72 6.68
N GLU A 127 24.08 -20.30 7.68
CA GLU A 127 23.42 -19.52 8.74
C GLU A 127 24.46 -18.84 9.63
N GLU A 128 25.51 -19.54 10.03
CA GLU A 128 26.60 -18.99 10.85
C GLU A 128 27.37 -17.87 10.12
N ALA A 129 27.58 -18.03 8.80
CA ALA A 129 28.16 -16.99 7.97
C ALA A 129 27.28 -15.72 7.94
N LEU A 130 25.97 -15.87 7.76
CA LEU A 130 25.03 -14.75 7.81
C LEU A 130 24.96 -14.10 9.19
N ILE A 131 24.98 -14.89 10.27
CA ILE A 131 25.03 -14.39 11.66
C ILE A 131 26.30 -13.55 11.87
N SER A 132 27.44 -14.01 11.36
CA SER A 132 28.71 -13.30 11.47
C SER A 132 28.71 -11.99 10.70
N ALA A 133 28.23 -12.00 9.44
CA ALA A 133 28.06 -10.79 8.62
C ALA A 133 27.07 -9.81 9.27
N SER A 134 25.97 -10.30 9.83
CA SER A 134 24.99 -9.49 10.58
C SER A 134 25.66 -8.80 11.78
N LYS A 135 26.44 -9.53 12.59
CA LYS A 135 27.16 -8.94 13.74
C LYS A 135 28.15 -7.86 13.30
N ALA A 136 28.91 -8.11 12.23
CA ALA A 136 29.88 -7.16 11.71
C ALA A 136 29.19 -5.89 11.19
N LEU A 137 28.09 -6.04 10.45
CA LEU A 137 27.29 -4.91 9.96
C LEU A 137 26.65 -4.11 11.12
N GLN A 138 26.11 -4.78 12.13
CA GLN A 138 25.48 -4.14 13.29
C GLN A 138 26.50 -3.39 14.18
N ALA A 139 27.77 -3.78 14.14
CA ALA A 139 28.84 -3.06 14.84
C ALA A 139 29.16 -1.71 14.17
N ASP A 140 28.85 -1.54 12.87
CA ASP A 140 28.99 -0.27 12.15
C ASP A 140 27.69 0.55 12.24
N THR A 141 27.53 1.23 13.38
CA THR A 141 26.34 2.05 13.66
C THR A 141 26.13 3.19 12.67
N LYS A 142 27.20 3.70 12.04
CA LYS A 142 27.10 4.77 11.03
C LYS A 142 26.53 4.24 9.72
N LEU A 143 27.01 3.08 9.27
CA LEU A 143 26.50 2.44 8.06
C LEU A 143 25.04 2.00 8.24
N ILE A 144 24.67 1.47 9.42
CA ILE A 144 23.27 1.15 9.76
C ILE A 144 22.39 2.39 9.70
N ALA A 145 22.78 3.49 10.35
CA ALA A 145 21.99 4.72 10.35
C ALA A 145 21.81 5.28 8.93
N ALA A 146 22.88 5.28 8.12
CA ALA A 146 22.80 5.70 6.72
C ALA A 146 21.88 4.79 5.89
N PHE A 147 21.91 3.48 6.12
CA PHE A 147 21.00 2.54 5.49
C PHE A 147 19.54 2.80 5.87
N GLU A 148 19.26 3.00 7.17
CA GLU A 148 17.92 3.32 7.65
C GLU A 148 17.40 4.64 7.05
N GLU A 149 18.25 5.66 6.93
CA GLU A 149 17.92 6.92 6.28
C GLU A 149 17.63 6.75 4.79
N ALA A 150 18.43 5.97 4.06
CA ALA A 150 18.21 5.70 2.64
C ALA A 150 16.87 4.99 2.40
N ILE A 151 16.53 4.01 3.25
CA ILE A 151 15.24 3.34 3.24
C ILE A 151 14.11 4.32 3.58
N ALA A 152 14.26 5.13 4.62
CA ALA A 152 13.25 6.12 5.01
C ALA A 152 12.99 7.13 3.88
N LYS A 153 14.04 7.62 3.23
CA LYS A 153 13.94 8.53 2.08
C LYS A 153 13.23 7.88 0.90
N ARG A 154 13.56 6.63 0.58
CA ARG A 154 12.86 5.84 -0.46
C ARG A 154 11.37 5.75 -0.18
N HIS A 155 10.99 5.54 1.08
CA HIS A 155 9.60 5.41 1.51
C HIS A 155 8.86 6.75 1.73
N ALA A 156 9.59 7.85 1.84
CA ALA A 156 9.00 9.20 1.85
C ALA A 156 8.39 9.58 0.48
N GLU A 157 8.76 8.87 -0.59
CA GLU A 157 8.26 9.06 -1.96
C GLU A 157 7.45 7.82 -2.42
N PRO A 158 6.25 7.58 -1.86
CA PRO A 158 5.45 6.38 -2.07
C PRO A 158 4.96 6.20 -3.51
N GLU A 159 4.86 7.30 -4.28
CA GLU A 159 4.61 7.27 -5.72
C GLU A 159 5.76 6.64 -6.54
N ASN A 160 6.98 6.58 -5.99
CA ASN A 160 8.12 6.03 -6.69
C ASN A 160 8.32 4.53 -6.42
N ILE A 161 7.53 3.94 -5.51
CA ILE A 161 7.62 2.52 -5.13
C ILE A 161 6.53 1.75 -5.87
N CYS A 162 6.91 1.05 -6.93
CA CYS A 162 6.01 0.21 -7.71
C CYS A 162 5.94 -1.21 -7.16
N PHE A 163 4.76 -1.82 -7.15
CA PHE A 163 4.55 -3.24 -6.92
C PHE A 163 4.87 -4.04 -8.18
N ILE A 164 6.17 -4.10 -8.48
CA ILE A 164 6.69 -4.92 -9.56
C ILE A 164 6.67 -6.41 -9.16
N GLN A 165 6.60 -7.28 -10.15
CA GLN A 165 6.57 -8.74 -9.96
C GLN A 165 7.67 -9.26 -8.99
N PRO A 166 8.94 -8.82 -9.05
CA PRO A 166 9.98 -9.26 -8.09
C PRO A 166 9.67 -8.92 -6.63
N ILE A 167 9.03 -7.77 -6.35
CA ILE A 167 8.67 -7.37 -4.99
C ILE A 167 7.53 -8.26 -4.48
N LEU A 168 6.52 -8.50 -5.31
CA LEU A 168 5.39 -9.34 -4.98
C LEU A 168 5.82 -10.79 -4.71
N GLU A 169 6.66 -11.36 -5.58
CA GLU A 169 7.18 -12.72 -5.43
C GLU A 169 8.04 -12.86 -4.17
N TYR A 170 8.91 -11.89 -3.89
CA TYR A 170 9.74 -11.91 -2.69
C TYR A 170 8.92 -11.77 -1.41
N GLN A 171 7.93 -10.89 -1.39
CA GLN A 171 7.01 -10.76 -0.27
C GLN A 171 6.23 -12.07 -0.04
N LYS A 172 5.56 -12.60 -1.07
CA LYS A 172 4.80 -13.85 -1.00
C LYS A 172 5.63 -14.98 -0.41
N PHE A 173 6.85 -15.15 -0.93
CA PHE A 173 7.80 -16.12 -0.43
C PHE A 173 8.17 -15.86 1.05
N LEU A 174 8.55 -14.64 1.41
CA LEU A 174 8.91 -14.29 2.79
C LEU A 174 7.76 -14.56 3.77
N TYR A 175 6.53 -14.17 3.42
CA TYR A 175 5.34 -14.43 4.24
C TYR A 175 5.13 -15.94 4.44
N PHE A 176 5.28 -16.73 3.38
CA PHE A 176 5.18 -18.19 3.44
C PHE A 176 6.22 -18.82 4.38
N ILE A 177 7.51 -18.45 4.22
CA ILE A 177 8.57 -18.97 5.09
C ILE A 177 8.42 -18.48 6.53
N LEU A 178 8.01 -17.23 6.73
CA LEU A 178 7.86 -16.65 8.06
C LEU A 178 6.55 -17.03 8.75
N GLU A 179 5.66 -17.78 8.09
CA GLU A 179 4.32 -18.16 8.59
C GLU A 179 3.48 -16.95 8.97
N ARG A 180 3.58 -15.89 8.18
CA ARG A 180 2.78 -14.67 8.33
C ARG A 180 1.67 -14.69 7.29
N TYR A 181 0.47 -14.23 7.66
CA TYR A 181 -0.67 -14.16 6.73
C TYR A 181 -0.34 -13.29 5.51
N ALA A 182 -0.48 -13.85 4.31
CA ALA A 182 -0.25 -13.15 3.06
C ALA A 182 -1.46 -12.27 2.72
N LYS A 183 -1.32 -10.95 2.86
CA LYS A 183 -2.31 -9.98 2.36
C LYS A 183 -2.22 -9.81 0.84
N PHE A 184 -1.11 -10.24 0.23
CA PHE A 184 -0.75 -9.97 -1.16
C PHE A 184 -1.35 -10.96 -2.17
N ASP A 185 -1.76 -12.16 -1.76
CA ASP A 185 -2.44 -13.12 -2.66
C ASP A 185 -3.72 -12.52 -3.27
N LYS A 186 -4.37 -11.63 -2.52
CA LYS A 186 -5.55 -10.89 -2.97
C LYS A 186 -5.28 -9.93 -4.14
N LEU A 187 -4.05 -9.41 -4.28
CA LEU A 187 -3.69 -8.53 -5.40
C LEU A 187 -3.41 -9.32 -6.68
N GLU A 188 -2.76 -10.48 -6.57
CA GLU A 188 -2.60 -11.36 -7.74
C GLU A 188 -3.95 -11.89 -8.21
N GLU A 189 -4.82 -12.29 -7.28
CA GLU A 189 -6.20 -12.69 -7.56
C GLU A 189 -7.01 -11.56 -8.21
N SER A 190 -6.84 -10.32 -7.74
CA SER A 190 -7.51 -9.16 -8.34
C SER A 190 -7.09 -8.95 -9.78
N ARG A 191 -5.79 -9.06 -10.08
CA ARG A 191 -5.27 -8.96 -11.45
C ARG A 191 -5.91 -10.01 -12.35
N TYR A 192 -5.92 -11.26 -11.89
CA TYR A 192 -6.52 -12.36 -12.63
C TYR A 192 -8.01 -12.14 -12.91
N ASN A 193 -8.77 -11.70 -11.91
CA ASN A 193 -10.20 -11.45 -12.04
C ASN A 193 -10.50 -10.27 -12.99
N LEU A 194 -9.68 -9.22 -12.94
CA LEU A 194 -9.81 -8.06 -13.85
C LEU A 194 -9.44 -8.41 -15.29
N VAL A 195 -8.41 -9.24 -15.50
CA VAL A 195 -8.07 -9.77 -16.83
C VAL A 195 -9.22 -10.60 -17.38
N LYS A 196 -9.79 -11.51 -16.59
CA LYS A 196 -10.99 -12.28 -16.98
C LYS A 196 -12.18 -11.40 -17.33
N TRP A 197 -12.39 -10.31 -16.58
CA TRP A 197 -13.45 -9.35 -16.85
C TRP A 197 -13.27 -8.70 -18.23
N LYS A 198 -12.03 -8.28 -18.53
CA LYS A 198 -11.65 -7.70 -19.81
C LYS A 198 -11.76 -8.70 -20.97
N ASP A 199 -11.30 -9.93 -20.78
CA ASP A 199 -11.38 -11.01 -21.77
C ASP A 199 -12.83 -11.39 -22.11
N ALA A 200 -13.76 -11.15 -21.17
CA ALA A 200 -15.19 -11.30 -21.40
C ALA A 200 -15.83 -10.06 -22.08
N GLU A 201 -15.02 -9.15 -22.63
CA GLU A 201 -15.42 -7.92 -23.33
C GLU A 201 -16.35 -7.03 -22.51
N ARG A 202 -16.20 -7.04 -21.17
CA ARG A 202 -17.01 -6.21 -20.28
C ARG A 202 -16.43 -4.80 -20.17
N PRO A 203 -17.26 -3.76 -19.94
CA PRO A 203 -16.79 -2.38 -19.81
C PRO A 203 -15.80 -2.20 -18.65
N THR A 204 -14.85 -1.28 -18.81
CA THR A 204 -13.87 -0.92 -17.76
C THR A 204 -14.51 -0.11 -16.64
N GLY A 205 -13.78 0.13 -15.56
CA GLY A 205 -14.27 0.99 -14.47
C GLY A 205 -14.54 2.41 -14.95
N THR A 206 -13.64 2.95 -15.78
CA THR A 206 -13.79 4.27 -16.39
C THR A 206 -15.04 4.33 -17.27
N ASP A 207 -15.24 3.36 -18.17
CA ASP A 207 -16.43 3.33 -19.06
C ASP A 207 -17.74 3.27 -18.26
N LEU A 208 -17.77 2.47 -17.19
CA LEU A 208 -18.94 2.34 -16.33
C LEU A 208 -19.25 3.64 -15.60
N TRP A 209 -18.23 4.34 -15.11
CA TRP A 209 -18.40 5.62 -14.45
C TRP A 209 -18.86 6.72 -15.41
N GLU A 210 -18.25 6.82 -16.59
CA GLU A 210 -18.64 7.80 -17.61
C GLU A 210 -20.11 7.61 -18.02
N LYS A 211 -20.56 6.36 -18.16
CA LYS A 211 -21.98 6.04 -18.42
C LYS A 211 -22.90 6.49 -17.28
N ILE A 212 -22.49 6.31 -16.03
CA ILE A 212 -23.24 6.79 -14.85
C ILE A 212 -23.29 8.32 -14.84
N GLU A 213 -22.17 8.99 -15.13
CA GLU A 213 -22.08 10.45 -15.19
C GLU A 213 -22.99 11.02 -16.28
N GLU A 214 -22.98 10.43 -17.48
CA GLU A 214 -23.83 10.88 -18.59
C GLU A 214 -25.32 10.67 -18.28
N LYS A 215 -25.68 9.46 -17.82
CA LYS A 215 -27.08 9.06 -17.61
C LYS A 215 -27.72 9.72 -16.39
N TYR A 216 -26.95 9.99 -15.35
CA TYR A 216 -27.44 10.49 -14.06
C TYR A 216 -26.90 11.89 -13.71
N LYS A 217 -26.39 12.63 -14.69
CA LYS A 217 -25.79 13.97 -14.53
C LYS A 217 -26.54 14.88 -13.55
N ASN A 218 -27.85 15.09 -13.78
CA ASN A 218 -28.66 15.99 -12.96
C ASN A 218 -28.76 15.54 -11.49
N LEU A 219 -28.70 14.24 -11.21
CA LEU A 219 -28.70 13.73 -9.84
C LEU A 219 -27.34 13.97 -9.20
N LEU A 220 -26.25 13.64 -9.92
CA LEU A 220 -24.89 13.80 -9.44
C LEU A 220 -24.52 15.27 -9.18
N GLU A 221 -24.97 16.22 -10.01
CA GLU A 221 -24.72 17.65 -9.79
C GLU A 221 -25.29 18.17 -8.46
N ASN A 222 -26.30 17.50 -7.90
CA ASN A 222 -26.88 17.84 -6.60
C ASN A 222 -26.19 17.14 -5.41
N VAL A 223 -25.31 16.17 -5.66
CA VAL A 223 -24.58 15.41 -4.64
C VAL A 223 -23.41 16.24 -4.12
N GLN A 224 -23.34 16.40 -2.80
CA GLN A 224 -22.28 17.18 -2.16
C GLN A 224 -20.92 16.53 -2.35
N TRP A 225 -20.80 15.22 -2.13
CA TRP A 225 -19.53 14.50 -2.39
C TRP A 225 -19.05 14.60 -3.85
N TYR A 226 -19.92 14.90 -4.83
CA TYR A 226 -19.54 14.98 -6.25
C TYR A 226 -19.25 16.39 -6.73
N SER A 227 -19.99 17.39 -6.23
CA SER A 227 -19.98 18.78 -6.72
C SER A 227 -18.93 19.67 -6.04
N VAL A 228 -18.19 19.17 -5.05
CA VAL A 228 -17.19 19.96 -4.33
C VAL A 228 -16.03 20.35 -5.25
N THR A 229 -15.74 21.65 -5.23
CA THR A 229 -14.63 22.23 -5.97
C THR A 229 -13.75 23.07 -5.06
N VAL A 230 -12.44 22.93 -5.20
CA VAL A 230 -11.44 23.68 -4.45
C VAL A 230 -10.82 24.74 -5.34
N LYS A 231 -10.58 25.96 -4.80
CA LYS A 231 -9.73 26.97 -5.45
C LYS A 231 -8.31 26.86 -4.92
N ARG A 232 -7.38 26.40 -5.76
CA ARG A 232 -5.93 26.51 -5.50
C ARG A 232 -5.27 27.30 -6.62
N ASP A 233 -4.42 28.26 -6.26
CA ASP A 233 -3.68 29.11 -7.21
C ASP A 233 -4.57 29.81 -8.26
N GLY A 234 -5.79 30.19 -7.87
CA GLY A 234 -6.78 30.82 -8.75
C GLY A 234 -7.57 29.87 -9.66
N VAL A 235 -7.31 28.56 -9.62
CA VAL A 235 -8.00 27.56 -10.46
C VAL A 235 -9.00 26.75 -9.63
N LYS A 236 -10.26 26.68 -10.11
CA LYS A 236 -11.34 25.86 -9.54
C LYS A 236 -11.21 24.43 -10.05
N ARG A 237 -11.09 23.44 -9.16
CA ARG A 237 -10.94 22.01 -9.53
C ARG A 237 -11.95 21.13 -8.82
N SER A 238 -12.56 20.20 -9.55
CA SER A 238 -13.46 19.16 -9.01
C SER A 238 -12.63 18.03 -8.39
N VAL A 239 -12.16 18.23 -7.16
CA VAL A 239 -11.16 17.35 -6.52
C VAL A 239 -11.66 15.91 -6.43
N ASN A 240 -12.92 15.69 -6.05
CA ASN A 240 -13.46 14.33 -5.90
C ASN A 240 -13.65 13.62 -7.24
N GLN A 241 -14.08 14.34 -8.29
CA GLN A 241 -14.19 13.80 -9.64
C GLN A 241 -12.80 13.37 -10.16
N GLU A 242 -11.78 14.18 -9.93
CA GLU A 242 -10.40 13.87 -10.31
C GLU A 242 -9.86 12.64 -9.53
N SER A 243 -10.17 12.53 -8.23
CA SER A 243 -9.82 11.37 -7.41
C SER A 243 -10.48 10.09 -7.90
N ILE A 244 -11.77 10.14 -8.26
CA ILE A 244 -12.51 9.00 -8.82
C ILE A 244 -11.90 8.56 -10.16
N LYS A 245 -11.66 9.52 -11.06
CA LYS A 245 -11.04 9.25 -12.35
C LYS A 245 -9.66 8.59 -12.19
N LYS A 246 -8.80 9.15 -11.33
CA LYS A 246 -7.48 8.56 -11.03
C LYS A 246 -7.60 7.15 -10.48
N CYS A 247 -8.49 6.92 -9.52
CA CYS A 247 -8.74 5.58 -8.97
C CYS A 247 -9.13 4.57 -10.05
N LEU A 248 -10.13 4.87 -10.86
CA LEU A 248 -10.61 3.96 -11.91
C LEU A 248 -9.54 3.70 -12.96
N MET A 249 -8.85 4.74 -13.42
CA MET A 249 -7.70 4.59 -14.33
C MET A 249 -6.63 3.66 -13.78
N ARG A 250 -6.34 3.71 -12.47
CA ARG A 250 -5.36 2.81 -11.83
C ARG A 250 -5.83 1.36 -11.80
N ILE A 251 -7.11 1.10 -11.51
CA ILE A 251 -7.66 -0.26 -11.56
C ILE A 251 -7.64 -0.80 -13.00
N ASP A 252 -7.99 0.04 -13.98
CA ASP A 252 -7.96 -0.31 -15.40
C ASP A 252 -6.51 -0.58 -15.88
N ASP A 253 -5.54 0.24 -15.44
CA ASP A 253 -4.11 0.04 -15.70
C ASP A 253 -3.60 -1.28 -15.12
N TRP A 254 -4.06 -1.67 -13.93
CA TRP A 254 -3.73 -2.95 -13.31
C TRP A 254 -4.25 -4.14 -14.12
N ALA A 255 -5.47 -4.03 -14.67
CA ALA A 255 -6.03 -5.00 -15.61
C ALA A 255 -5.21 -5.10 -16.92
N ALA A 256 -4.53 -4.01 -17.30
CA ALA A 256 -3.63 -3.95 -18.45
C ALA A 256 -2.18 -4.36 -18.13
N ASN A 257 -1.94 -4.98 -16.96
CA ASN A 257 -0.63 -5.44 -16.51
C ASN A 257 0.43 -4.32 -16.34
N LYS A 258 -0.01 -3.12 -15.96
CA LYS A 258 0.88 -2.06 -15.50
C LYS A 258 1.03 -2.13 -13.98
N ASP A 259 2.21 -1.79 -13.48
CA ASP A 259 2.49 -1.82 -12.04
C ASP A 259 1.73 -0.71 -11.29
N LEU A 260 1.26 -1.02 -10.09
CA LEU A 260 0.66 -0.06 -9.17
C LEU A 260 1.70 0.46 -8.19
N THR A 261 1.61 1.73 -7.79
CA THR A 261 2.49 2.28 -6.76
C THR A 261 1.97 2.01 -5.35
N TYR A 262 2.82 2.19 -4.33
CA TYR A 262 2.43 2.13 -2.93
C TYR A 262 1.31 3.11 -2.60
N LYS A 263 1.41 4.32 -3.17
CA LYS A 263 0.37 5.35 -3.10
C LYS A 263 -0.91 4.94 -3.81
N ASP A 264 -0.83 4.23 -4.93
CA ASP A 264 -2.04 3.77 -5.62
C ASP A 264 -2.83 2.79 -4.74
N LEU A 265 -2.15 1.79 -4.17
CA LEU A 265 -2.80 0.75 -3.36
C LEU A 265 -3.36 1.25 -2.03
N LEU A 266 -2.62 2.10 -1.33
CA LEU A 266 -2.95 2.45 0.04
C LEU A 266 -3.78 3.73 0.16
N GLU A 267 -3.70 4.62 -0.83
CA GLU A 267 -4.34 5.93 -0.77
C GLU A 267 -5.29 6.16 -1.95
N THR A 268 -4.78 6.09 -3.18
CA THR A 268 -5.53 6.55 -4.37
C THR A 268 -6.76 5.68 -4.65
N ILE A 269 -6.57 4.35 -4.73
CA ILE A 269 -7.64 3.42 -5.06
C ILE A 269 -8.68 3.34 -3.93
N PRO A 270 -8.30 3.11 -2.65
CA PRO A 270 -9.27 3.05 -1.57
C PRO A 270 -10.09 4.33 -1.43
N HIS A 271 -9.45 5.50 -1.57
CA HIS A 271 -10.14 6.78 -1.49
C HIS A 271 -11.15 6.97 -2.62
N GLY A 272 -10.77 6.68 -3.87
CA GLY A 272 -11.70 6.79 -4.99
C GLY A 272 -12.88 5.83 -4.87
N ILE A 273 -12.67 4.59 -4.41
CA ILE A 273 -13.76 3.63 -4.16
C ILE A 273 -14.72 4.15 -3.08
N ASP A 274 -14.20 4.72 -1.99
CA ASP A 274 -15.03 5.31 -0.93
C ASP A 274 -15.84 6.49 -1.43
N LEU A 275 -15.23 7.37 -2.23
CA LEU A 275 -15.94 8.48 -2.88
C LEU A 275 -17.08 7.98 -3.79
N ILE A 276 -16.80 7.00 -4.67
CA ILE A 276 -17.82 6.40 -5.53
C ILE A 276 -19.00 5.88 -4.70
N ARG A 277 -18.73 5.16 -3.60
CA ARG A 277 -19.79 4.62 -2.72
C ARG A 277 -20.62 5.73 -2.07
N LYS A 278 -19.97 6.73 -1.48
CA LYS A 278 -20.65 7.88 -0.86
C LYS A 278 -21.52 8.62 -1.86
N ILE A 279 -21.02 8.83 -3.08
CA ILE A 279 -21.74 9.53 -4.15
C ILE A 279 -22.93 8.71 -4.63
N LEU A 280 -22.76 7.42 -4.90
CA LEU A 280 -23.85 6.56 -5.35
C LEU A 280 -24.94 6.42 -4.29
N SER A 281 -24.57 6.39 -3.00
CA SER A 281 -25.53 6.34 -1.89
C SER A 281 -26.29 7.67 -1.72
N GLU A 282 -25.59 8.81 -1.70
CA GLU A 282 -26.23 10.14 -1.63
C GLU A 282 -27.14 10.40 -2.85
N ALA A 283 -26.75 9.94 -4.03
CA ALA A 283 -27.56 10.04 -5.25
C ALA A 283 -28.72 9.04 -5.33
N ALA A 284 -28.85 8.11 -4.37
CA ALA A 284 -29.78 6.98 -4.40
C ALA A 284 -29.69 6.13 -5.69
N LEU A 285 -28.47 5.91 -6.18
CA LEU A 285 -28.18 5.17 -7.41
C LEU A 285 -27.75 3.71 -7.17
N GLU A 286 -27.54 3.28 -5.93
CA GLU A 286 -26.96 1.97 -5.60
C GLU A 286 -27.71 0.77 -6.22
N GLU A 287 -29.02 0.89 -6.38
CA GLU A 287 -29.86 -0.17 -6.93
C GLU A 287 -29.97 -0.16 -8.47
N LYS A 288 -29.41 0.85 -9.14
CA LYS A 288 -29.43 0.94 -10.60
C LYS A 288 -28.45 -0.06 -11.20
N GLU A 289 -28.84 -0.68 -12.32
CA GLU A 289 -28.03 -1.71 -12.99
C GLU A 289 -26.61 -1.26 -13.32
N ASP A 290 -26.43 -0.03 -13.82
CA ASP A 290 -25.10 0.51 -14.15
C ASP A 290 -24.22 0.66 -12.88
N ALA A 291 -24.81 1.09 -11.76
CA ALA A 291 -24.13 1.22 -10.48
C ALA A 291 -23.82 -0.15 -9.83
N LYS A 292 -24.72 -1.12 -9.96
CA LYS A 292 -24.48 -2.52 -9.56
C LYS A 292 -23.31 -3.11 -10.32
N LEU A 293 -23.26 -2.87 -11.63
CA LEU A 293 -22.17 -3.35 -12.49
C LEU A 293 -20.83 -2.72 -12.11
N LEU A 294 -20.79 -1.40 -11.85
CA LEU A 294 -19.60 -0.73 -11.32
C LEU A 294 -19.20 -1.30 -9.95
N LYS A 295 -20.15 -1.55 -9.04
CA LYS A 295 -19.86 -2.16 -7.74
C LYS A 295 -19.27 -3.57 -7.89
N THR A 296 -19.76 -4.37 -8.83
CA THR A 296 -19.16 -5.68 -9.16
C THR A 296 -17.73 -5.51 -9.67
N TYR A 297 -17.51 -4.58 -10.60
CA TYR A 297 -16.17 -4.29 -11.13
C TYR A 297 -15.18 -3.88 -10.02
N LEU A 298 -15.57 -2.92 -9.18
CA LEU A 298 -14.76 -2.48 -8.04
C LEU A 298 -14.54 -3.63 -7.03
N GLY A 299 -15.49 -4.56 -6.91
CA GLY A 299 -15.37 -5.75 -6.08
C GLY A 299 -14.31 -6.75 -6.56
N LEU A 300 -13.88 -6.67 -7.82
CA LEU A 300 -12.75 -7.46 -8.33
C LEU A 300 -11.42 -6.96 -7.79
N PHE A 301 -11.36 -5.72 -7.30
CA PHE A 301 -10.19 -5.14 -6.65
C PHE A 301 -10.38 -5.12 -5.12
N PRO A 302 -9.81 -6.07 -4.38
CA PRO A 302 -9.93 -6.09 -2.93
C PRO A 302 -9.19 -4.89 -2.35
N ILE A 303 -9.88 -4.14 -1.49
CA ILE A 303 -9.24 -3.06 -0.73
C ILE A 303 -8.27 -3.71 0.27
N VAL A 304 -6.97 -3.61 -0.03
CA VAL A 304 -5.89 -4.10 0.85
C VAL A 304 -5.60 -3.05 1.92
N CYS A 305 -6.60 -2.64 2.69
CA CYS A 305 -6.36 -1.77 3.84
C CYS A 305 -5.96 -2.60 5.06
N SER A 306 -5.03 -2.06 5.85
CA SER A 306 -4.56 -2.64 7.11
C SER A 306 -5.75 -2.90 8.05
N GLU A 307 -5.66 -3.94 8.89
CA GLU A 307 -6.73 -4.31 9.83
C GLU A 307 -7.05 -3.22 10.86
N GLN A 308 -6.34 -2.10 10.87
CA GLN A 308 -6.66 -0.91 11.67
C GLN A 308 -7.92 -0.17 11.19
N LEU A 309 -8.46 -0.46 10.00
CA LEU A 309 -9.67 0.17 9.46
C LEU A 309 -10.93 -0.72 9.46
N LYS A 310 -10.86 -1.93 10.03
CA LYS A 310 -12.05 -2.80 10.25
C LYS A 310 -13.03 -2.25 11.30
N ALA A 311 -12.74 -1.12 11.95
CA ALA A 311 -13.63 -0.53 12.94
C ALA A 311 -14.94 0.04 12.37
N HIS A 312 -15.09 0.16 11.04
CA HIS A 312 -16.29 0.71 10.40
C HIS A 312 -16.75 -0.04 9.14
N TRP A 313 -16.84 -1.37 9.21
CA TRP A 313 -17.56 -2.18 8.22
C TRP A 313 -18.74 -2.90 8.86
#